data_AF-A0A0G8G5W5-F1
#
_entry.id   AF-A0A0G8G5W5-F1
#
_cell.length_a   1.000
_cell.length_b   1.000
_cell.length_c   1.000
_cell.angle_alpha   90.00
_cell.angle_beta   90.00
_cell.angle_gamma   90.00
#
_symmetry.space_group_name_H-M   'P 1'
#
loop_
_entity.id
_entity.type
_entity.pdbx_description
1 polymer ?
#
loop_
_entity_poly.entity_id
_entity_poly.type
_entity_poly.pdbx_seq_one_letter_code
_entity_poly.pdbx_strand_id
1 'polypeptide(L)'
;MTQNEDEATKELLRRFKEYHCEDSLAELFAKYKPLVIRAINSFHFRTLDRDDLLQEAYIICCSTALSYNQTTTKATYGCYFKASLYNRLTTLKREETANKRMGNVLAVPLDSICGDDDSFISENTFSELEAKIALEQVMAKMPRQINVFGK
;
A
#
# COMPACT_ATOMS: atom_id res chain seq x y z
N MET A 1 -6.86 -15.05 -35.03
CA MET A 1 -5.67 -14.81 -34.19
C MET A 1 -5.94 -14.83 -32.69
N THR A 2 -7.18 -14.60 -32.22
CA THR A 2 -7.55 -14.47 -30.80
C THR A 2 -7.64 -15.79 -30.01
N GLN A 3 -7.90 -16.93 -30.65
CA GLN A 3 -8.08 -18.22 -29.95
C GLN A 3 -6.77 -18.79 -29.38
N ASN A 4 -5.64 -18.60 -30.07
CA ASN A 4 -4.35 -19.15 -29.65
C ASN A 4 -3.79 -18.44 -28.40
N GLU A 5 -4.02 -17.14 -28.27
CA GLU A 5 -3.56 -16.37 -27.13
C GLU A 5 -4.37 -16.62 -25.86
N ASP A 6 -5.65 -16.96 -25.99
CA ASP A 6 -6.52 -17.30 -24.86
C ASP A 6 -6.12 -18.68 -24.28
N GLU A 7 -5.85 -19.66 -25.13
CA GLU A 7 -5.39 -20.99 -24.70
C GLU A 7 -4.02 -20.96 -24.00
N ALA A 8 -3.07 -20.18 -24.52
CA ALA A 8 -1.78 -20.00 -23.84
C ALA A 8 -1.96 -19.40 -22.43
N THR A 9 -2.89 -18.46 -22.25
CA THR A 9 -3.20 -17.89 -20.93
C THR A 9 -3.76 -18.94 -19.99
N LYS A 10 -4.67 -19.80 -20.49
CA LYS A 10 -5.29 -20.86 -19.69
C LYS A 10 -4.26 -21.88 -19.23
N GLU A 11 -3.31 -22.27 -20.08
CA GLU A 11 -2.28 -23.22 -19.70
C GLU A 11 -1.35 -22.65 -18.62
N LEU A 12 -0.93 -21.38 -18.74
CA LEU A 12 -0.14 -20.71 -17.69
C LEU A 12 -0.90 -20.65 -16.36
N LEU A 13 -2.19 -20.31 -16.40
CA LEU A 13 -3.05 -20.30 -15.20
C LEU A 13 -3.19 -21.69 -14.59
N ARG A 14 -3.37 -22.73 -15.40
CA ARG A 14 -3.49 -24.13 -14.96
C ARG A 14 -2.20 -24.59 -14.27
N ARG A 15 -1.05 -24.39 -14.91
CA ARG A 15 0.27 -24.74 -14.35
C ARG A 15 0.56 -24.03 -13.04
N PHE A 16 0.25 -22.73 -12.98
CA PHE A 16 0.46 -21.97 -11.75
C PHE A 16 -0.42 -22.45 -10.60
N LYS A 17 -1.68 -22.80 -10.87
CA LYS A 17 -2.61 -23.31 -9.84
C LYS A 17 -2.25 -24.71 -9.34
N GLU A 18 -1.85 -25.60 -10.23
CA GLU A 18 -1.58 -26.99 -9.88
C GLU A 18 -0.19 -27.16 -9.25
N TYR A 19 0.81 -26.46 -9.78
CA TYR A 19 2.22 -26.71 -9.45
C TYR A 19 2.91 -25.53 -8.77
N HIS A 20 2.22 -24.39 -8.56
CA HIS A 20 2.82 -23.16 -8.05
C HIS A 20 4.09 -22.74 -8.81
N CYS A 21 4.12 -23.02 -10.12
CA CYS A 21 5.27 -22.76 -10.97
C CYS A 21 5.49 -21.25 -11.14
N GLU A 22 6.54 -20.72 -10.52
CA GLU A 22 6.87 -19.30 -10.55
C GLU A 22 7.11 -18.78 -11.98
N ASP A 23 7.75 -19.58 -12.84
CA ASP A 23 7.98 -19.23 -14.25
C ASP A 23 6.66 -18.99 -15.00
N SER A 24 5.63 -19.78 -14.70
CA SER A 24 4.31 -19.62 -15.32
C SER A 24 3.65 -18.29 -14.92
N LEU A 25 3.83 -17.87 -13.66
CA LEU A 25 3.35 -16.58 -13.19
C LEU A 25 4.14 -15.42 -13.80
N ALA A 26 5.47 -15.56 -13.88
CA ALA A 26 6.34 -14.55 -14.48
C ALA A 26 6.00 -14.33 -15.97
N GLU A 27 5.77 -15.41 -16.72
CA GLU A 27 5.35 -15.34 -18.13
C GLU A 27 3.95 -14.69 -18.26
N LEU A 28 3.01 -15.08 -17.40
CA LEU A 28 1.68 -14.49 -17.35
C LEU A 28 1.76 -12.98 -17.07
N PHE A 29 2.57 -12.56 -16.10
CA PHE A 29 2.75 -11.16 -15.76
C PHE A 29 3.44 -10.39 -16.89
N ALA A 30 4.47 -10.96 -17.52
CA ALA A 30 5.15 -10.35 -18.66
C ALA A 30 4.17 -10.07 -19.81
N LYS A 31 3.25 -11.00 -20.09
CA LYS A 31 2.18 -10.83 -21.09
C LYS A 31 1.27 -9.65 -20.77
N TYR A 32 0.86 -9.47 -19.52
CA TYR A 32 -0.03 -8.37 -19.11
C TYR A 32 0.72 -7.09 -18.68
N LYS A 33 2.05 -7.06 -18.74
CA LYS A 33 2.88 -5.90 -18.35
C LYS A 33 2.47 -4.59 -19.06
N PRO A 34 2.12 -4.56 -20.36
CA PRO A 34 1.62 -3.33 -20.99
C PRO A 34 0.33 -2.81 -20.37
N LEU A 35 -0.56 -3.70 -19.93
CA LEU A 35 -1.80 -3.35 -19.23
C LEU A 35 -1.48 -2.78 -17.84
N VAL A 36 -0.55 -3.42 -17.12
CA VAL A 36 -0.08 -2.96 -15.81
C VAL A 36 0.50 -1.55 -15.89
N ILE A 37 1.39 -1.30 -16.85
CA ILE A 37 2.01 0.02 -17.03
C ILE A 37 0.95 1.09 -17.32
N ARG A 38 -0.02 0.81 -18.19
CA ARG A 38 -1.13 1.74 -18.47
C ARG A 38 -1.98 2.02 -17.23
N ALA A 39 -2.27 0.99 -16.44
CA ALA A 39 -3.02 1.13 -15.20
C ALA A 39 -2.25 2.00 -14.20
N ILE A 40 -0.98 1.70 -13.93
CA ILE A 40 -0.12 2.47 -13.02
C ILE A 40 -0.05 3.94 -13.46
N ASN A 41 0.18 4.21 -14.74
CA ASN A 41 0.26 5.58 -15.27
C ASN A 41 -1.07 6.36 -15.16
N SER A 42 -2.20 5.68 -14.92
CA SER A 42 -3.49 6.33 -14.69
C SER A 42 -3.63 6.88 -13.27
N PHE A 43 -2.69 6.56 -12.37
CA PHE A 43 -2.70 6.99 -10.98
C PHE A 43 -1.42 7.78 -10.67
N HIS A 44 -1.55 8.75 -9.75
CA HIS A 44 -0.43 9.50 -9.23
C HIS A 44 -0.31 9.28 -7.73
N PHE A 45 0.82 8.73 -7.27
CA PHE A 45 1.12 8.47 -5.87
C PHE A 45 2.30 9.33 -5.42
N ARG A 46 2.26 9.84 -4.18
CA ARG A 46 3.39 10.63 -3.61
C ARG A 46 4.38 9.76 -2.84
N THR A 47 3.90 8.66 -2.26
CA THR A 47 4.65 7.81 -1.32
C THR A 47 5.09 6.48 -1.90
N LEU A 48 4.60 6.13 -3.10
CA LEU A 48 4.91 4.88 -3.78
C LEU A 48 5.57 5.23 -5.11
N ASP A 49 6.69 4.61 -5.38
CA ASP A 49 7.37 4.74 -6.66
C ASP A 49 6.82 3.72 -7.68
N ARG A 50 7.45 3.68 -8.85
CA ARG A 50 7.01 2.78 -9.92
C ARG A 50 7.26 1.31 -9.60
N ASP A 51 8.34 1.01 -8.89
CA ASP A 51 8.74 -0.36 -8.59
C ASP A 51 7.83 -0.94 -7.49
N ASP A 52 7.45 -0.13 -6.51
CA ASP A 52 6.42 -0.46 -5.52
C ASP A 52 5.10 -0.84 -6.22
N LEU A 53 4.67 -0.03 -7.19
CA LEU A 53 3.42 -0.25 -7.92
C LEU A 53 3.50 -1.47 -8.84
N LEU A 54 4.67 -1.78 -9.41
CA LEU A 54 4.90 -3.00 -10.16
C LEU A 54 4.85 -4.24 -9.26
N GLN A 55 5.39 -4.15 -8.05
CA GLN A 55 5.32 -5.22 -7.06
C GLN A 55 3.87 -5.47 -6.64
N GLU A 56 3.10 -4.42 -6.33
CA GLU A 56 1.68 -4.52 -6.04
C GLU A 56 0.90 -5.16 -7.19
N ALA A 57 1.19 -4.78 -8.43
CA ALA A 57 0.58 -5.41 -9.60
C ALA A 57 0.92 -6.90 -9.72
N TYR A 58 2.15 -7.29 -9.38
CA TYR A 58 2.58 -8.70 -9.37
C TYR A 58 1.83 -9.51 -8.32
N ILE A 59 1.66 -8.97 -7.11
CA ILE A 59 0.86 -9.57 -6.03
C ILE A 59 -0.58 -9.79 -6.49
N ILE A 60 -1.19 -8.79 -7.14
CA ILE A 60 -2.54 -8.92 -7.69
C ILE A 60 -2.59 -9.96 -8.82
N CYS A 61 -1.56 -10.05 -9.67
CA CYS A 61 -1.48 -11.08 -10.70
C CYS A 61 -1.48 -12.48 -10.08
N CYS A 62 -0.66 -12.69 -9.04
CA CYS A 62 -0.64 -13.94 -8.26
C CYS A 62 -2.02 -14.27 -7.66
N SER A 63 -2.59 -13.32 -6.90
CA SER A 63 -3.89 -13.52 -6.24
C SER A 63 -5.02 -13.84 -7.23
N THR A 64 -5.08 -13.10 -8.34
CA THR A 64 -6.08 -13.32 -9.38
C THR A 64 -5.84 -14.58 -10.18
N ALA A 65 -4.58 -14.98 -10.40
CA ALA A 65 -4.26 -16.24 -11.07
C ALA A 65 -4.74 -17.44 -10.24
N LEU A 66 -4.66 -17.37 -8.92
CA LEU A 66 -5.19 -18.41 -8.02
C LEU A 66 -6.73 -18.42 -7.96
N SER A 67 -7.35 -17.25 -7.84
CA SER A 67 -8.79 -17.13 -7.59
C SER A 67 -9.67 -17.16 -8.84
N TYR A 68 -9.13 -16.83 -10.02
CA TYR A 68 -9.90 -16.77 -11.27
C TYR A 68 -10.50 -18.14 -11.60
N ASN A 69 -11.79 -18.21 -11.88
CA ASN A 69 -12.44 -19.46 -12.30
C ASN A 69 -13.27 -19.19 -13.54
N GLN A 70 -12.90 -19.76 -14.69
CA GLN A 70 -13.58 -19.49 -15.96
C GLN A 70 -15.06 -19.92 -15.96
N THR A 71 -15.43 -20.93 -15.19
CA THR A 71 -16.83 -21.41 -15.09
C THR A 71 -17.70 -20.42 -14.34
N THR A 72 -17.18 -19.81 -13.27
CA THR A 72 -17.92 -18.86 -12.43
C THR A 72 -17.78 -17.43 -12.92
N THR A 73 -16.61 -17.06 -13.42
CA THR A 73 -16.28 -15.72 -13.91
C THR A 73 -16.65 -15.60 -15.38
N LYS A 74 -17.72 -14.84 -15.68
CA LYS A 74 -18.20 -14.56 -17.04
C LYS A 74 -17.32 -13.56 -17.82
N ALA A 75 -16.02 -13.56 -17.58
CA ALA A 75 -15.06 -12.64 -18.19
C ALA A 75 -13.72 -13.34 -18.45
N THR A 76 -12.97 -12.85 -19.43
CA THR A 76 -11.60 -13.32 -19.68
C THR A 76 -10.70 -12.99 -18.48
N TYR A 77 -9.65 -13.76 -18.28
CA TYR A 77 -8.68 -13.50 -17.21
C TYR A 77 -8.12 -12.08 -17.29
N GLY A 78 -7.78 -11.59 -18.49
CA GLY A 78 -7.28 -10.22 -18.66
C GLY A 78 -8.26 -9.15 -18.19
N CYS A 79 -9.56 -9.33 -18.42
CA CYS A 79 -10.59 -8.42 -17.91
C CYS A 79 -10.69 -8.49 -16.38
N TYR A 80 -10.68 -9.71 -15.82
CA TYR A 80 -10.72 -9.94 -14.39
C TYR A 80 -9.51 -9.33 -13.67
N PHE A 81 -8.31 -9.61 -14.16
CA PHE A 81 -7.06 -9.06 -13.65
C PHE A 81 -7.04 -7.53 -13.72
N LYS A 82 -7.47 -6.95 -14.86
CA LYS A 82 -7.59 -5.50 -15.01
C LYS A 82 -8.49 -4.89 -13.94
N ALA A 83 -9.69 -5.43 -13.76
CA ALA A 83 -10.64 -4.92 -12.77
C ALA A 83 -10.05 -4.97 -11.36
N SER A 84 -9.44 -6.09 -10.99
CA SER A 84 -8.77 -6.28 -9.70
C SER A 84 -7.60 -5.31 -9.49
N LEU A 85 -6.79 -5.07 -10.53
CA LEU A 85 -5.68 -4.13 -10.46
C LEU A 85 -6.15 -2.69 -10.24
N TYR A 86 -7.15 -2.23 -10.99
CA TYR A 86 -7.71 -0.89 -10.80
C TYR A 86 -8.35 -0.71 -9.42
N ASN A 87 -9.00 -1.76 -8.90
CA ASN A 87 -9.52 -1.75 -7.53
C ASN A 87 -8.39 -1.60 -6.51
N ARG A 88 -7.30 -2.36 -6.65
CA ARG A 88 -6.14 -2.24 -5.75
C ARG A 88 -5.52 -0.85 -5.78
N LEU A 89 -5.25 -0.31 -6.98
CA LEU A 89 -4.70 1.04 -7.13
C LEU A 89 -5.63 2.12 -6.54
N THR A 90 -6.94 1.96 -6.69
CA THR A 90 -7.93 2.86 -6.07
C THR A 90 -7.89 2.77 -4.55
N THR A 91 -7.79 1.56 -3.98
CA THR A 91 -7.64 1.35 -2.54
C THR A 91 -6.38 2.01 -2.00
N LEU A 92 -5.22 1.79 -2.64
CA LEU A 92 -3.97 2.43 -2.27
C LEU A 92 -4.11 3.97 -2.27
N LYS A 93 -4.82 4.52 -3.26
CA LYS A 93 -5.02 5.98 -3.34
C LYS A 93 -5.89 6.52 -2.21
N ARG A 94 -6.90 5.74 -1.80
CA ARG A 94 -7.75 6.08 -0.65
C ARG A 94 -6.98 6.01 0.66
N GLU A 95 -6.14 5.00 0.85
CA GLU A 95 -5.26 4.85 2.00
C GLU A 95 -4.28 6.04 2.11
N GLU A 96 -3.63 6.44 1.01
CA GLU A 96 -2.75 7.62 0.99
C GLU A 96 -3.51 8.89 1.41
N THR A 97 -4.74 9.05 0.93
CA THR A 97 -5.57 10.21 1.25
C THR A 97 -6.03 10.20 2.71
N ALA A 98 -6.37 9.03 3.25
CA ALA A 98 -6.74 8.87 4.65
C ALA A 98 -5.56 9.20 5.58
N ASN A 99 -4.36 8.73 5.24
CA ASN A 99 -3.14 9.04 5.99
C ASN A 99 -2.83 10.55 5.97
N LYS A 100 -3.04 11.23 4.83
CA LYS A 100 -2.93 12.70 4.76
C LYS A 100 -3.95 13.40 5.67
N ARG A 101 -5.20 12.93 5.70
CA ARG A 101 -6.23 13.48 6.60
C ARG A 101 -5.86 13.30 8.06
N MET A 102 -5.39 12.11 8.43
CA MET A 102 -4.90 11.87 9.80
C MET A 102 -3.73 12.80 10.15
N GLY A 103 -2.77 12.96 9.23
CA GLY A 103 -1.67 13.92 9.41
C GLY A 103 -2.16 15.35 9.63
N ASN A 104 -3.15 15.81 8.86
CA ASN A 104 -3.73 17.14 9.04
C ASN A 104 -4.51 17.29 10.35
N VAL A 105 -5.21 16.24 10.82
CA VAL A 105 -5.93 16.26 12.10
C VAL A 105 -4.97 16.29 13.28
N LEU A 106 -3.83 15.60 13.18
CA LEU A 106 -2.80 15.57 14.22
C LEU A 106 -1.87 16.81 14.17
N ALA A 107 -1.89 17.57 13.08
CA ALA A 107 -1.07 18.76 12.93
C ALA A 107 -1.62 19.90 13.80
N VAL A 108 -0.76 20.47 14.63
CA VAL A 108 -1.07 21.70 15.36
C VAL A 108 -0.77 22.89 14.44
N PRO A 109 -1.72 23.82 14.22
CA PRO A 109 -1.47 25.02 13.41
C PRO A 109 -0.30 25.83 13.98
N LEU A 110 0.54 26.37 13.11
CA LEU A 110 1.71 27.14 13.52
C LEU A 110 1.31 28.38 14.35
N ASP A 111 0.23 29.05 13.96
CA ASP A 111 -0.35 30.20 14.67
C ASP A 111 -0.87 29.85 16.07
N SER A 112 -1.10 28.56 16.37
CA SER A 112 -1.44 28.12 17.74
C SER A 112 -0.20 27.96 18.63
N ILE A 113 0.98 27.87 18.05
CA ILE A 113 2.27 27.70 18.75
C ILE A 113 2.98 29.05 18.85
N CYS A 114 2.95 29.84 17.76
CA CYS A 114 3.38 31.22 17.73
C CYS A 114 2.22 32.09 18.18
N GLY A 115 2.10 32.35 19.49
CA GLY A 115 1.16 33.36 19.98
C GLY A 115 1.42 34.72 19.33
N ASP A 116 0.44 35.62 19.37
CA ASP A 116 0.49 36.97 18.76
C ASP A 116 1.63 37.86 19.27
N ASP A 117 2.36 37.42 20.29
CA ASP A 117 3.55 38.08 20.80
C ASP A 117 4.77 37.70 19.96
N ASP A 118 5.38 38.72 19.33
CA ASP A 118 6.65 38.71 18.61
C ASP A 118 7.86 38.33 19.49
N SER A 119 7.62 37.70 20.65
CA SER A 119 8.64 37.08 21.48
C SER A 119 9.17 35.86 20.75
N PHE A 120 10.25 36.11 19.99
CA PHE A 120 11.20 35.13 19.50
C PHE A 120 11.30 33.93 20.45
N ILE A 121 11.25 32.70 19.91
CA ILE A 121 11.48 31.44 20.62
C ILE A 121 12.69 31.63 21.55
N SER A 122 12.45 31.91 22.83
CA SER A 122 13.57 32.14 23.75
C SER A 122 14.32 30.82 23.92
N GLU A 123 15.64 30.84 24.10
CA GLU A 123 16.44 29.62 24.40
C GLU A 123 15.85 28.76 25.54
N ASN A 124 15.04 29.38 26.41
CA ASN A 124 14.34 28.69 27.50
C ASN A 124 13.23 27.75 27.01
N THR A 125 12.50 28.07 25.93
CA THR A 125 11.43 27.20 25.41
C THR A 125 11.99 25.98 24.68
N PHE A 126 13.14 26.12 24.03
CA PHE A 126 13.83 25.00 23.40
C PHE A 126 14.32 23.98 24.43
N SER A 127 14.94 24.47 25.51
CA SER A 127 15.41 23.62 26.62
C SER A 127 14.25 22.87 27.31
N GLU A 128 13.10 23.52 27.46
CA GLU A 128 11.92 22.89 28.06
C GLU A 128 11.30 21.82 27.15
N LEU A 129 11.32 22.03 25.84
CA LEU A 129 10.83 21.05 24.86
C LEU A 129 11.76 19.83 24.75
N GLU A 130 13.07 20.04 24.74
CA GLU A 130 14.06 18.95 24.77
C GLU A 130 13.90 18.08 26.02
N ALA A 131 13.69 18.72 27.19
CA ALA A 131 13.43 18.01 28.43
C ALA A 131 12.14 17.16 28.36
N LYS A 132 11.06 17.69 27.76
CA LYS A 132 9.79 16.95 27.58
C LYS A 132 9.93 15.76 26.63
N ILE A 133 10.61 15.95 25.51
CA ILE A 133 10.85 14.87 24.52
C ILE A 133 11.70 13.76 25.15
N ALA A 134 12.76 14.12 25.90
CA ALA A 134 13.60 13.15 26.59
C ALA A 134 12.81 12.34 27.63
N LEU A 135 11.92 12.99 28.37
CA LEU A 135 11.08 12.33 29.37
C LEU A 135 10.11 11.34 28.73
N GLU A 136 9.48 11.70 27.62
CA GLU A 136 8.57 10.83 26.87
C GLU A 136 9.29 9.60 26.30
N GLN A 137 10.51 9.76 25.77
CA GLN A 137 11.32 8.65 25.30
C GLN A 137 11.74 7.70 26.42
N VAL A 138 12.01 8.22 27.63
CA VAL A 138 12.30 7.40 28.81
C VAL A 138 11.05 6.66 29.27
N MET A 139 9.89 7.34 29.31
CA MET A 139 8.60 6.73 29.67
C MET A 139 8.19 5.61 28.71
N ALA A 140 8.47 5.76 27.41
CA ALA A 140 8.21 4.73 26.41
C ALA A 140 9.08 3.47 26.59
N LYS A 141 10.27 3.62 27.19
CA LYS A 141 11.22 2.51 27.46
C LYS A 141 11.05 1.90 28.85
N MET A 142 10.28 2.53 29.74
CA MET A 142 10.04 2.03 31.09
C MET A 142 9.10 0.81 31.03
N PRO A 143 9.47 -0.33 31.62
CA PRO A 143 8.59 -1.49 31.69
C PRO A 143 7.34 -1.14 32.51
N ARG A 144 6.16 -1.37 31.94
CA ARG A 144 4.89 -1.18 32.65
C ARG A 144 4.90 -2.05 33.90
N GLN A 145 4.81 -1.42 35.08
CA GLN A 145 4.67 -2.18 36.31
C GLN A 145 3.31 -2.90 36.26
N ILE A 146 3.37 -4.22 36.06
CA ILE A 146 2.20 -5.08 36.21
C ILE A 146 1.83 -4.99 37.69
N ASN A 147 0.64 -4.46 37.95
CA ASN A 147 0.12 -4.34 39.30
C ASN A 147 -0.18 -5.74 39.84
N VAL A 148 0.79 -6.37 40.51
CA VAL A 148 0.63 -7.69 41.15
C VAL A 148 0.06 -7.47 42.56
N PHE A 149 -1.17 -6.95 42.65
CA PHE A 149 -1.97 -7.04 43.87
C PHE A 149 -3.45 -7.22 43.51
N GLY A 150 -3.82 -8.48 43.35
CA GLY A 150 -5.21 -8.95 43.32
C GLY A 150 -5.20 -10.40 43.80
N LYS A 151 -5.19 -10.56 45.13
CA LYS A 151 -5.58 -11.81 45.79
C LYS A 151 -7.09 -11.94 45.72
#